data_AF-A0A352LV13-F1
#
_entry.id   AF-A0A352LV13-F1
#
_cell.length_a   1.000
_cell.length_b   1.000
_cell.length_c   1.000
_cell.angle_alpha   90.00
_cell.angle_beta   90.00
_cell.angle_gamma   90.00
#
_symmetry.space_group_name_H-M   'P 1'
#
loop_
_entity.id
_entity.type
_entity.pdbx_description
1 polymer ?
#
loop_
_entity_poly.entity_id
_entity_poly.type
_entity_poly.pdbx_seq_one_letter_code
_entity_poly.pdbx_strand_id
1 'polypeptide(L)' 'PETPMYLDAFLTDTSLLGGIAPQLGDYHLRTVTILSFPASTTPALLDQLNQLPICYRFVTRFIPLDKQEAETQLKR' A
#
# COMPACT_ATOMS: atom_id res chain seq x y z
N PRO A 1 7.17 13.93 -27.39
CA PRO A 1 5.99 14.62 -27.96
C PRO A 1 6.36 16.05 -28.40
N GLU A 2 5.68 16.59 -29.41
CA GLU A 2 5.89 17.99 -29.83
C GLU A 2 5.54 19.01 -28.72
N THR A 3 4.72 18.62 -27.73
CA THR A 3 4.40 19.42 -26.55
C THR A 3 4.97 18.76 -25.29
N PRO A 4 5.70 19.50 -24.42
CA PRO A 4 6.14 18.97 -23.14
C PRO A 4 4.92 18.68 -22.27
N MET A 5 4.85 17.46 -21.79
CA MET A 5 3.80 16.96 -20.92
C MET A 5 4.49 16.21 -19.78
N TYR A 6 3.86 16.23 -18.61
CA TYR A 6 4.36 15.47 -17.47
C TYR A 6 4.37 13.96 -17.81
N LEU A 7 5.41 13.27 -17.35
CA LEU A 7 5.64 11.86 -17.68
C LEU A 7 4.52 10.94 -17.18
N ASP A 8 3.86 11.32 -16.09
CA ASP A 8 2.68 10.65 -15.53
C ASP A 8 1.50 10.57 -16.52
N ALA A 9 1.32 11.57 -17.37
CA ALA A 9 0.27 11.58 -18.39
C ALA A 9 0.54 10.63 -19.57
N PHE A 10 1.77 10.11 -19.71
CA PHE A 10 2.10 9.07 -20.69
C PHE A 10 2.25 7.67 -20.07
N LEU A 11 2.69 7.59 -18.81
CA LEU A 11 2.93 6.31 -18.14
C LEU A 11 1.65 5.65 -17.63
N THR A 12 0.59 6.43 -17.40
CA THR A 12 -0.66 5.92 -16.83
C THR A 12 -1.64 5.55 -17.94
N ASP A 13 -2.17 4.33 -17.89
CA ASP A 13 -3.21 3.82 -18.78
C ASP A 13 -4.62 3.97 -18.17
N THR A 14 -4.67 4.22 -16.86
CA THR A 14 -5.89 4.19 -16.06
C THR A 14 -5.92 5.36 -15.10
N SER A 15 -7.03 6.10 -15.07
CA SER A 15 -7.21 7.23 -14.16
C SER A 15 -7.32 6.78 -12.70
N LEU A 16 -6.62 7.46 -11.80
CA LEU A 16 -6.74 7.29 -10.36
C LEU A 16 -7.55 8.44 -9.75
N LEU A 17 -8.74 8.14 -9.25
CA LEU A 17 -9.56 9.06 -8.44
C LEU A 17 -9.22 8.87 -6.96
N GLY A 18 -8.79 9.95 -6.30
CA GLY A 18 -8.48 9.96 -4.85
C GLY A 18 -9.68 10.30 -3.97
N GLY A 19 -9.41 10.67 -2.71
CA GLY A 19 -10.44 11.13 -1.77
C GLY A 19 -11.08 10.02 -0.94
N ILE A 20 -12.36 10.17 -0.60
CA ILE A 20 -13.09 9.31 0.35
C ILE A 20 -13.44 7.94 -0.25
N ALA A 21 -13.72 7.90 -1.56
CA ALA A 21 -14.05 6.69 -2.30
C ALA A 21 -13.06 6.53 -3.46
N PRO A 22 -11.80 6.16 -3.18
CA PRO A 22 -10.77 6.10 -4.20
C PRO A 22 -11.09 4.99 -5.22
N GLN A 23 -10.78 5.27 -6.48
CA GLN A 23 -11.03 4.37 -7.61
C GLN A 23 -9.86 4.38 -8.61
N LEU A 24 -9.52 3.23 -9.18
CA LEU A 24 -8.63 3.11 -10.32
C LEU A 24 -9.47 2.65 -11.52
N GLY A 25 -9.80 3.56 -12.44
CA GLY A 25 -10.85 3.33 -13.42
C GLY A 25 -12.17 3.02 -12.72
N ASP A 26 -12.78 1.88 -13.05
CA ASP A 26 -14.04 1.43 -12.44
C ASP A 26 -13.84 0.62 -11.13
N TYR A 27 -12.59 0.40 -10.69
CA TYR A 27 -12.29 -0.43 -9.53
C TYR A 27 -12.20 0.41 -8.25
N HIS A 28 -13.09 0.15 -7.28
CA HIS A 28 -12.96 0.72 -5.94
C HIS A 28 -11.73 0.20 -5.20
N LEU A 29 -10.95 1.13 -4.65
CA LEU A 29 -9.77 0.82 -3.86
C LEU A 29 -10.08 0.90 -2.36
N ARG A 30 -9.58 -0.08 -1.61
CA ARG A 30 -9.55 -0.07 -0.15
C ARG A 30 -8.17 -0.50 0.31
N THR A 31 -7.63 0.20 1.31
CA THR A 31 -6.31 -0.10 1.88
C THR A 31 -6.48 -0.58 3.31
N VAL A 32 -5.83 -1.70 3.63
CA VAL A 32 -5.70 -2.20 5.00
C VAL A 32 -4.21 -2.17 5.34
N THR A 33 -3.88 -1.66 6.52
CA THR A 33 -2.51 -1.62 7.02
C THR A 33 -2.41 -2.38 8.34
N ILE A 34 -1.24 -2.94 8.60
CA ILE A 34 -0.90 -3.51 9.89
C ILE A 34 -0.34 -2.38 10.75
N LEU A 35 -0.99 -2.08 11.89
CA LEU A 35 -0.61 -0.97 12.76
C LEU A 35 0.56 -1.31 13.69
N SER A 36 0.72 -2.58 14.04
CA SER A 36 1.77 -3.07 14.92
C SER A 36 2.15 -4.51 14.59
N PHE A 37 3.35 -4.92 15.01
CA PHE A 37 3.80 -6.30 14.84
C PHE A 37 3.15 -7.23 15.87
N PRO A 38 2.82 -8.48 15.50
CA PRO A 38 2.32 -9.45 16.45
C PRO A 38 3.42 -9.86 17.44
N ALA A 39 3.04 -10.25 18.66
CA ALA A 39 3.98 -10.69 19.70
C ALA A 39 4.75 -11.98 19.32
N SER A 40 4.24 -12.76 18.37
CA SER A 40 4.91 -13.92 17.80
C SER A 40 4.54 -14.06 16.32
N THR A 41 5.44 -14.63 15.53
CA THR A 41 5.21 -14.92 14.11
C THR A 41 5.38 -16.41 13.84
N THR A 42 4.61 -16.91 12.89
CA THR A 42 4.73 -18.28 12.37
C THR A 42 4.86 -18.22 10.84
N PRO A 43 5.45 -19.24 10.20
CA PRO A 43 5.43 -19.35 8.75
C PRO A 43 3.99 -19.26 8.22
N ALA A 44 3.81 -18.55 7.11
CA ALA A 44 2.51 -18.38 6.43
C ALA A 44 1.41 -17.68 7.25
N LEU A 45 1.75 -16.86 8.26
CA LEU A 45 0.81 -16.11 9.10
C LEU A 45 -0.31 -15.38 8.31
N LEU A 46 0.00 -14.86 7.12
CA LEU A 46 -0.93 -14.07 6.29
C LEU A 46 -1.54 -14.86 5.13
N ASP A 47 -1.37 -16.18 5.07
CA ASP A 47 -1.79 -16.99 3.92
C ASP A 47 -3.30 -16.98 3.69
N GLN A 48 -4.10 -16.81 4.75
CA GLN A 48 -5.55 -16.68 4.62
C GLN A 48 -5.98 -15.51 3.72
N LEU A 49 -5.16 -14.46 3.59
CA LEU A 49 -5.44 -13.35 2.66
C LEU A 49 -5.44 -13.81 1.20
N ASN A 50 -4.63 -14.82 0.86
CA ASN A 50 -4.58 -15.41 -0.48
C ASN A 50 -5.85 -16.18 -0.86
N GLN A 51 -6.66 -16.56 0.14
CA GLN A 51 -7.87 -17.37 -0.05
C GLN A 51 -9.14 -16.52 -0.13
N LEU A 52 -9.04 -15.21 0.10
CA LEU A 52 -10.18 -14.31 0.02
C LEU A 52 -10.69 -14.20 -1.43
N PRO A 53 -12.01 -14.13 -1.66
CA PRO A 53 -12.59 -13.99 -2.99
C PRO A 53 -12.50 -12.53 -3.50
N ILE A 54 -11.37 -11.87 -3.28
CA ILE A 54 -11.10 -10.49 -3.72
C ILE A 54 -9.72 -10.41 -4.35
N CYS A 55 -9.60 -9.59 -5.39
CA CYS A 55 -8.29 -9.20 -5.89
C CYS A 55 -7.65 -8.23 -4.91
N TYR A 56 -6.41 -8.50 -4.50
CA TYR A 56 -5.64 -7.58 -3.67
C TYR A 56 -4.20 -7.48 -4.17
N ARG A 57 -3.55 -6.37 -3.83
CA ARG A 57 -2.12 -6.16 -4.10
C ARG A 57 -1.40 -6.03 -2.78
N PHE A 58 -0.49 -6.97 -2.50
CA PHE A 58 0.41 -6.86 -1.35
C PHE A 58 1.48 -5.81 -1.62
N VAL A 59 1.68 -4.88 -0.68
CA VAL A 59 2.69 -3.81 -0.77
C VAL A 59 3.38 -3.67 0.57
N THR A 60 4.72 -3.75 0.56
CA THR A 60 5.54 -3.38 1.71
C THR A 60 6.15 -2.01 1.46
N ARG A 61 5.89 -1.05 2.35
CA ARG A 61 6.56 0.26 2.35
C ARG A 61 7.44 0.37 3.58
N PHE A 62 8.67 0.84 3.39
CA PHE A 62 9.59 1.12 4.47
C PHE A 62 9.82 2.63 4.57
N ILE A 63 9.79 3.15 5.78
CA ILE A 63 10.20 4.51 6.09
C ILE A 63 11.49 4.39 6.90
N PRO A 64 12.65 4.80 6.35
CA PRO A 64 13.87 4.82 7.13
C PRO A 64 13.72 5.83 8.26
N LEU A 65 13.89 5.36 9.49
CA LEU A 65 13.89 6.18 10.70
C LEU A 65 15.30 6.24 11.28
N ASP A 66 15.62 7.32 11.98
CA ASP A 66 16.81 7.31 12.83
C ASP A 66 16.64 6.34 14.02
N LYS A 67 17.75 6.02 14.68
CA LYS A 67 17.75 5.03 15.76
C LYS A 67 16.82 5.42 16.92
N GLN A 68 16.79 6.70 17.31
CA GLN A 68 15.99 7.16 18.45
C GLN A 68 14.49 7.14 18.12
N GLU A 69 14.13 7.57 16.91
CA GLU A 69 12.76 7.50 16.40
C GLU A 69 12.26 6.05 16.30
N ALA A 70 13.08 5.15 15.74
CA ALA A 70 12.75 3.74 15.62
C ALA A 70 12.52 3.07 16.97
N GLU A 71 13.39 3.32 17.96
CA GLU A 71 13.22 2.80 19.32
C GLU A 71 11.93 3.28 19.98
N THR A 72 11.53 4.53 19.72
CA THR A 72 10.29 5.09 20.26
C THR A 72 9.06 4.43 19.63
N GLN A 73 9.06 4.20 18.32
CA GLN A 73 7.95 3.56 17.61
C GLN A 73 7.77 2.08 18.01
N LEU A 74 8.87 1.35 18.26
CA LEU A 74 8.81 -0.06 18.65
C LEU A 74 8.33 -0.29 20.09
N LYS A 75 8.45 0.70 20.98
CA LYS A 75 8.05 0.61 22.39
C LYS A 75 6.61 1.09 22.65
N ARG A 76 5.92 1.63 21.65
CA ARG A 76 4.50 2.02 21.72
C ARG A 76 3.59 0.80 21.61
#